data_AF-A0A2D6M8L2-F1
#
_entry.id   AF-A0A2D6M8L2-F1
#
_cell.length_a   1.000
_cell.length_b   1.000
_cell.length_c   1.000
_cell.angle_alpha   90.00
_cell.angle_beta   90.00
_cell.angle_gamma   90.00
#
_symmetry.space_group_name_H-M   'P 1'
#
loop_
_entity.id
_entity.type
_entity.pdbx_description
1 polymer ?
#
loop_
_entity_poly.entity_id
_entity_poly.type
_entity_poly.pdbx_seq_one_letter_code
_entity_poly.pdbx_strand_id
1 'polypeptide(L)'
;MGQCGCGDFAGDFRFCGPEDRWYVVQFYPSCELCNSPAGVILYKFGPEEMKTWGCHDLPEMSLDEEAAFLPVLHPDKLRKKITDYMEAALDEVLEEFAPAVNQTINDFYKEGGQQNAGM
;
A
#
# COMPACT_ATOMS: atom_id res chain seq x y z
N MET A 1 3.04 -9.90 28.29
CA MET A 1 2.14 -10.97 27.82
C MET A 1 0.72 -10.43 27.77
N GLY A 2 0.11 -10.35 26.58
CA GLY A 2 -1.27 -9.88 26.43
C GLY A 2 -2.25 -10.95 26.90
N GLN A 3 -3.36 -10.55 27.53
CA GLN A 3 -4.33 -11.46 28.15
C GLN A 3 -4.93 -12.54 27.22
N CYS A 4 -4.86 -12.37 25.89
CA CYS A 4 -5.38 -13.35 24.93
C CYS A 4 -4.37 -14.46 24.55
N GLY A 5 -3.07 -14.31 24.83
CA GLY A 5 -2.00 -15.20 24.34
C GLY A 5 -1.84 -15.24 22.81
N CYS A 6 -2.63 -14.46 22.07
CA CYS A 6 -2.81 -14.56 20.64
C CYS A 6 -1.62 -14.02 19.80
N GLY A 7 -0.50 -13.65 20.42
CA GLY A 7 0.71 -13.17 19.74
C GLY A 7 2.01 -13.78 20.23
N ASP A 8 1.96 -14.80 21.11
CA ASP A 8 3.14 -15.46 21.67
C ASP A 8 3.45 -16.74 20.87
N PHE A 9 3.69 -16.61 19.56
CA PHE A 9 4.06 -17.72 18.70
C PHE A 9 5.52 -17.59 18.26
N ALA A 10 6.18 -18.72 18.03
CA ALA A 10 7.59 -18.77 17.63
C ALA A 10 7.84 -18.12 16.25
N GLY A 11 6.78 -17.92 15.45
CA GLY A 11 6.83 -17.55 14.04
C GLY A 11 6.53 -18.74 13.13
N ASP A 12 6.36 -18.47 11.83
CA ASP A 12 6.09 -19.48 10.80
C ASP A 12 7.30 -19.70 9.90
N PHE A 13 8.02 -18.63 9.57
CA PHE A 13 9.19 -18.64 8.70
C PHE A 13 10.29 -17.73 9.21
N ARG A 14 11.53 -18.02 8.84
CA ARG A 14 12.68 -17.15 9.07
C ARG A 14 13.38 -16.80 7.76
N PHE A 15 14.00 -15.63 7.69
CA PHE A 15 14.94 -15.29 6.61
C PHE A 15 16.06 -14.40 7.12
N CYS A 16 17.23 -14.50 6.48
CA CYS A 16 18.35 -13.61 6.72
C CYS A 16 18.20 -12.36 5.85
N GLY A 17 18.14 -11.20 6.48
CA GLY A 17 18.10 -9.91 5.83
C GLY A 17 19.47 -9.22 5.81
N PRO A 18 19.53 -7.94 5.42
CA PRO A 18 20.78 -7.18 5.39
C PRO A 18 21.38 -7.00 6.79
N GLU A 19 22.69 -6.74 6.84
CA GLU A 19 23.43 -6.45 8.08
C GLU A 19 23.39 -7.59 9.13
N ASP A 20 23.32 -8.84 8.67
CA ASP A 20 23.26 -10.04 9.54
C ASP A 20 22.07 -9.98 10.53
N ARG A 21 20.94 -9.46 10.05
CA ARG A 21 19.68 -9.40 10.81
C ARG A 21 18.78 -10.54 10.40
N TRP A 22 18.24 -11.22 11.39
CA TRP A 22 17.26 -12.29 11.18
C TRP A 22 15.86 -11.75 11.32
N TYR A 23 15.00 -12.14 10.40
CA TYR A 23 13.60 -11.78 10.40
C TYR A 23 12.76 -13.02 10.56
N VAL A 24 11.74 -12.92 11.40
CA VAL A 24 10.74 -13.98 11.58
C VAL A 24 9.40 -13.46 11.12
N VAL A 25 8.79 -14.18 10.18
CA VAL A 25 7.46 -13.92 9.67
C VAL A 25 6.48 -14.76 10.46
N GLN A 26 5.42 -14.12 10.95
CA GLN A 26 4.29 -14.80 11.55
C GLN A 26 3.00 -14.36 10.87
N PHE A 27 2.20 -15.32 10.40
CA PHE A 27 0.85 -15.10 9.94
C PHE A 27 -0.10 -15.05 11.13
N TYR A 28 -0.83 -13.95 11.24
CA TYR A 28 -1.78 -13.73 12.31
C TYR A 28 -3.21 -13.82 11.75
N PRO A 29 -3.99 -14.86 12.11
CA PRO A 29 -5.29 -15.11 11.49
C PRO A 29 -6.43 -14.19 11.99
N SER A 30 -6.13 -13.13 12.73
CA SER A 30 -7.04 -12.31 13.55
C SER A 30 -7.38 -12.91 14.92
N CYS A 31 -7.83 -12.07 15.85
CA CYS A 31 -8.41 -12.51 17.12
C CYS A 31 -9.56 -11.61 17.54
N GLU A 32 -10.71 -12.23 17.78
CA GLU A 32 -11.93 -11.53 18.19
C GLU A 32 -11.83 -10.98 19.62
N LEU A 33 -11.09 -11.64 20.52
CA LEU A 33 -10.98 -11.23 21.93
C LEU A 33 -10.23 -9.90 22.11
N CYS A 34 -9.17 -9.68 21.33
CA CYS A 34 -8.42 -8.42 21.32
C CYS A 34 -8.80 -7.52 20.13
N ASN A 35 -9.83 -7.89 19.37
CA ASN A 35 -10.31 -7.18 18.18
C ASN A 35 -9.17 -6.80 17.20
N SER A 36 -8.20 -7.70 17.04
CA SER A 36 -7.03 -7.46 16.19
C SER A 36 -7.25 -8.08 14.81
N PRO A 37 -6.99 -7.33 13.72
CA PRO A 37 -7.24 -7.79 12.36
C PRO A 37 -6.25 -8.90 11.95
N ALA A 38 -6.61 -9.69 10.95
CA ALA A 38 -5.68 -10.63 10.34
C ALA A 38 -4.53 -9.87 9.66
N GLY A 39 -3.33 -10.43 9.66
CA GLY A 39 -2.16 -9.77 9.10
C GLY A 39 -0.89 -10.59 9.21
N VAL A 40 0.24 -9.90 9.09
CA VAL A 40 1.58 -10.46 9.21
C VAL A 40 2.33 -9.69 10.29
N ILE A 41 2.97 -10.41 11.20
CA ILE A 41 3.88 -9.85 12.20
C ILE A 41 5.30 -10.16 11.74
N LEU A 42 6.15 -9.14 11.75
CA LEU A 42 7.56 -9.25 11.42
C LEU A 42 8.39 -8.93 12.66
N TYR A 43 9.08 -9.92 13.18
CA TYR A 43 10.07 -9.73 14.24
C TYR A 43 11.46 -9.57 13.62
N LYS A 44 12.24 -8.66 14.17
CA LYS A 44 13.63 -8.43 13.79
C LYS A 44 14.53 -8.79 14.96
N PHE A 45 15.51 -9.64 14.70
CA PHE A 45 16.45 -10.14 15.70
C PHE A 45 17.90 -9.89 15.28
N GLY A 46 18.76 -9.70 16.27
CA GLY A 46 20.18 -9.96 16.11
C GLY A 46 20.48 -11.48 16.07
N PRO A 47 21.68 -11.88 15.61
CA PRO A 47 22.08 -13.29 15.52
C PRO A 47 21.96 -14.06 16.85
N GLU A 48 22.33 -13.43 17.97
CA GLU A 48 22.28 -14.07 19.29
C GLU A 48 20.87 -14.08 19.91
N GLU A 49 20.05 -13.07 19.60
CA GLU A 49 18.65 -13.01 20.05
C GLU A 49 17.83 -14.13 19.41
N MET A 50 18.08 -14.38 18.12
CA MET A 50 17.44 -15.45 17.36
C MET A 50 17.66 -16.83 17.97
N LYS A 51 18.90 -17.12 18.42
CA LYS A 51 19.23 -18.38 19.10
C LYS A 51 18.48 -18.50 20.42
N THR A 52 18.45 -17.42 21.19
CA THR A 52 17.79 -17.37 22.51
C THR A 52 16.29 -17.61 22.40
N TRP A 53 15.66 -17.10 21.36
CA TRP A 53 14.23 -17.27 21.09
C TRP A 53 13.85 -18.63 20.49
N GLY A 54 14.82 -19.46 20.08
CA GLY A 54 14.54 -20.74 19.43
C GLY A 54 14.05 -20.62 17.99
N CYS A 55 14.11 -19.43 17.38
CA CYS A 55 13.68 -19.21 16.00
C CYS A 55 14.62 -19.86 14.96
N HIS A 56 15.70 -20.49 15.39
CA HIS A 56 16.65 -21.17 14.51
C HIS A 56 16.09 -22.44 13.87
N ASP A 57 15.09 -23.06 14.51
CA ASP A 57 14.43 -24.27 14.02
C ASP A 57 13.28 -23.97 13.04
N LEU A 58 12.94 -22.69 12.83
CA LEU A 58 11.90 -22.30 11.89
C LEU A 58 12.34 -22.61 10.44
N PRO A 59 11.40 -22.99 9.58
CA PRO A 59 11.64 -23.10 8.15
C PRO A 59 12.25 -21.81 7.60
N GLU A 60 13.41 -21.95 6.95
CA GLU A 60 14.05 -20.83 6.28
C GLU A 60 13.37 -20.59 4.93
N MET A 61 12.82 -19.40 4.75
CA MET A 61 12.30 -18.97 3.46
C MET A 61 13.43 -18.32 2.67
N SER A 62 13.68 -18.82 1.46
CA SER A 62 14.57 -18.15 0.53
C SER A 62 13.79 -17.04 -0.18
N LEU A 63 14.26 -15.81 -0.04
CA LEU A 63 13.83 -14.69 -0.88
C LEU A 63 14.78 -14.68 -2.08
N ASP A 64 14.54 -15.58 -3.04
CA ASP A 64 15.30 -15.60 -4.28
C ASP A 64 15.23 -14.22 -4.95
N GLU A 65 16.25 -13.81 -5.72
CA GLU A 65 16.32 -12.47 -6.34
C GLU A 65 15.09 -12.13 -7.22
N GLU A 66 14.34 -13.14 -7.66
CA GLU A 66 13.06 -13.03 -8.40
C GLU A 66 11.82 -12.82 -7.53
N ALA A 67 11.92 -12.98 -6.21
CA ALA A 67 10.97 -12.41 -5.27
C ALA A 67 11.18 -10.90 -5.31
N ALA A 68 10.77 -10.31 -6.45
CA ALA A 68 10.78 -8.89 -6.73
C ALA A 68 10.34 -8.24 -5.45
N PHE A 69 11.28 -7.55 -4.79
CA PHE A 69 11.02 -6.77 -3.60
C PHE A 69 9.74 -6.04 -3.92
N LEU A 70 8.61 -6.48 -3.36
CA LEU A 70 7.37 -5.72 -3.40
C LEU A 70 7.85 -4.42 -2.79
N PRO A 71 7.99 -3.33 -3.57
CA PRO A 71 8.49 -2.12 -3.00
C PRO A 71 7.47 -1.83 -1.91
N VAL A 72 7.89 -1.96 -0.65
CA VAL A 72 7.08 -1.58 0.49
C VAL A 72 7.05 -0.07 0.36
N LEU A 73 6.12 0.40 -0.49
CA LEU A 73 5.92 1.80 -0.75
C LEU A 73 5.43 2.32 0.59
N HIS A 74 6.29 3.10 1.24
CA HIS A 74 5.91 3.88 2.41
C HIS A 74 4.52 4.49 2.12
N PRO A 75 3.52 4.34 3.01
CA PRO A 75 2.13 4.72 2.69
C PRO A 75 2.01 6.13 2.10
N ASP A 76 2.80 7.08 2.60
CA ASP A 76 2.83 8.45 2.07
C ASP A 76 3.41 8.55 0.65
N LYS A 77 4.42 7.74 0.32
CA LYS A 77 4.98 7.66 -1.04
C LYS A 77 4.00 7.01 -2.00
N LEU A 78 3.26 5.98 -1.54
CA LEU A 78 2.19 5.36 -2.33
C LEU A 78 1.07 6.37 -2.60
N ARG A 79 0.60 7.06 -1.55
CA ARG A 79 -0.43 8.08 -1.66
C ARG A 79 -0.02 9.16 -2.65
N LYS A 80 1.19 9.72 -2.52
CA LYS A 80 1.72 10.71 -3.46
C LYS A 80 1.73 10.18 -4.88
N LYS A 81 2.24 8.97 -5.11
CA LYS A 81 2.31 8.37 -6.46
C LYS A 81 0.93 8.17 -7.08
N ILE A 82 -0.07 7.78 -6.28
CA ILE A 82 -1.47 7.67 -6.74
C ILE A 82 -2.03 9.05 -7.07
N THR A 83 -1.81 10.05 -6.22
CA THR A 83 -2.24 11.44 -6.48
C THR A 83 -1.62 11.97 -7.76
N ASP A 84 -0.29 11.87 -7.93
CA ASP A 84 0.43 12.31 -9.12
C ASP A 84 -0.13 11.63 -10.39
N TYR A 85 -0.46 10.33 -10.32
CA TYR A 85 -1.06 9.59 -11.43
C TYR A 85 -2.49 10.06 -11.76
N MET A 86 -3.32 10.30 -10.73
CA MET A 86 -4.68 10.77 -10.92
C MET A 86 -4.74 12.19 -11.48
N GLU A 87 -3.84 13.08 -11.04
CA GLU A 87 -3.72 14.43 -11.58
C GLU A 87 -3.32 14.40 -13.05
N ALA A 88 -2.30 13.63 -13.41
CA ALA A 88 -1.88 13.49 -14.81
C ALA A 88 -3.00 12.92 -15.71
N ALA A 89 -3.72 11.89 -15.22
CA ALA A 89 -4.85 11.33 -15.96
C ALA A 89 -6.03 12.31 -16.08
N LEU A 90 -6.26 13.13 -15.05
CA LEU A 90 -7.29 14.17 -15.09
C LEU A 90 -6.93 15.27 -16.10
N ASP A 91 -5.67 15.69 -16.15
CA ASP A 91 -5.21 16.70 -17.10
C ASP A 91 -5.37 16.21 -18.56
N GLU A 92 -5.02 14.95 -18.84
CA GLU A 92 -5.21 14.35 -20.17
C GLU A 92 -6.68 14.33 -20.59
N VAL A 93 -7.57 13.93 -19.68
CA VAL A 93 -9.02 13.95 -19.92
C VAL A 93 -9.50 15.39 -20.13
N LEU A 94 -9.08 16.35 -19.31
CA LEU A 94 -9.49 17.74 -19.48
C LEU A 94 -9.03 18.32 -20.82
N GLU A 95 -7.82 17.99 -21.28
CA GLU A 95 -7.34 18.40 -22.60
C GLU A 95 -8.16 17.79 -23.75
N GLU A 96 -8.54 16.51 -23.64
CA GLU A 96 -9.39 15.83 -24.64
C GLU A 96 -10.79 16.45 -24.71
N PHE A 97 -11.40 16.75 -23.56
CA PHE A 97 -12.79 17.24 -23.49
C PHE A 97 -12.90 18.77 -23.57
N ALA A 98 -11.82 19.52 -23.37
CA ALA A 98 -11.81 20.99 -23.44
C ALA A 98 -12.40 21.55 -24.76
N PRO A 99 -12.09 21.00 -25.96
CA PRO A 99 -12.69 21.47 -27.20
C PRO A 99 -14.21 21.31 -27.22
N ALA A 100 -14.73 20.16 -26.76
CA ALA A 100 -16.17 19.88 -26.75
C ALA A 100 -16.91 20.76 -25.73
N VAL A 101 -16.33 20.97 -24.55
CA VAL A 101 -16.87 21.86 -23.54
C VAL A 101 -16.86 23.31 -24.03
N ASN A 102 -15.76 23.77 -24.62
CA ASN A 102 -15.65 25.13 -25.17
C ASN A 102 -16.64 25.35 -26.32
N GLN A 103 -16.83 24.36 -27.19
CA GLN A 103 -17.83 24.41 -28.26
C GLN A 103 -19.24 24.53 -27.69
N THR A 104 -19.57 23.70 -26.68
CA THR A 104 -20.87 23.74 -26.00
C THR A 104 -21.15 25.10 -25.35
N ILE A 105 -20.14 25.68 -24.70
CA ILE A 105 -20.23 27.03 -24.10
C ILE A 105 -20.45 28.09 -25.18
N ASN A 106 -19.67 28.04 -26.26
CA ASN A 106 -19.77 29.00 -27.37
C ASN A 106 -21.14 28.93 -28.05
N ASP A 107 -21.69 27.73 -28.23
CA ASP A 107 -23.00 27.54 -28.84
C ASP A 107 -24.11 28.07 -27.92
N PHE A 108 -24.03 27.83 -26.60
CA PHE A 108 -24.93 28.44 -25.62
C PHE A 108 -24.93 29.97 -25.69
N TYR A 109 -23.76 30.61 -25.78
CA TYR A 109 -23.67 32.07 -25.88
C TYR A 109 -24.19 32.63 -27.21
N LYS A 110 -24.02 31.90 -28.33
CA LYS A 110 -24.60 32.30 -29.62
C LYS A 110 -26.12 32.27 -29.59
N GLU A 111 -26.71 31.24 -28.97
CA GLU A 111 -28.16 31.08 -28.85
C GLU A 111 -28.77 32.08 -27.86
N GLY A 112 -28.13 32.28 -26.69
CA GLY A 112 -28.58 33.26 -25.69
C GLY A 112 -28.41 34.72 -26.10
N GLY A 113 -27.40 35.03 -26.93
CA GLY A 113 -27.16 36.38 -27.46
C GLY A 113 -28.25 36.85 -28.44
N GLN A 114 -28.92 35.93 -29.13
CA GLN A 114 -29.99 36.28 -30.09
C GLN A 114 -31.32 36.65 -29.40
N GLN A 115 -31.55 36.19 -28.17
CA GLN A 115 -32.79 36.51 -27.45
C GLN A 115 -32.82 37.91 -26.84
N ASN A 116 -31.67 38.56 -26.66
CA ASN A 116 -31.57 39.90 -26.05
C ASN A 116 -31.40 41.05 -27.06
N ALA A 117 -31.24 40.77 -28.36
CA ALA A 117 -31.07 41.79 -29.40
C ALA A 117 -32.39 42.22 -30.09
N GLY A 118 -33.53 41.66 -29.66
CA GLY A 118 -34.86 41.89 -30.24
C GLY A 118 -35.86 42.62 -29.34
N MET A 119 -35.41 43.22 -28.23
CA MET A 119 -36.21 44.10 -27.36
C MET A 119 -35.83 45.57 -27.54
#